data_AF-A0A2M9XHG8-F1
#
_entry.id   AF-A0A2M9XHG8-F1
#
_cell.length_a   1.000
_cell.length_b   1.000
_cell.length_c   1.000
_cell.angle_alpha   90.00
_cell.angle_beta   90.00
_cell.angle_gamma   90.00
#
_symmetry.space_group_name_H-M   'P 1'
#
loop_
_entity.id
_entity.type
_entity.pdbx_description
1 polymer ?
#
loop_
_entity_poly.entity_id
_entity_poly.type
_entity_poly.pdbx_seq_one_letter_code
_entity_poly.pdbx_strand_id
1 'polypeptide(L)'
;MRFQTQIIAIILFLSIFGFGCSNSKDSDLASQLGLGNPVITEIDPPSGSPPIGTTVGTTVTIKGRLFSADTSLTTVKFNGVSASVLSATSTEIVTVVPAGASTGTLFVTKDGPVICDANNGDSATNCYGRTFYIDCYKSFDNLYGEELGVSYPDSKTFQITGQTGTKALRIDLNPDGPTNVKIACETYLIYSKFSKTCGRTDVGTFGDTSTWVFEPTLTFSSYYTVQMFVTAGKGDCTVSFP
;
A
#
# COMPACT_ATOMS: atom_id res chain seq x y z
N MET A 1 -43.91 24.04 -83.54
CA MET A 1 -42.55 23.75 -84.03
C MET A 1 -41.63 24.85 -83.53
N ARG A 2 -40.43 24.48 -83.05
CA ARG A 2 -39.33 25.30 -82.51
C ARG A 2 -39.36 25.70 -81.02
N PHE A 3 -38.67 24.84 -80.27
CA PHE A 3 -37.88 25.09 -79.07
C PHE A 3 -37.03 26.37 -79.16
N GLN A 4 -36.91 27.10 -78.03
CA GLN A 4 -35.59 27.50 -77.54
C GLN A 4 -35.59 27.77 -76.02
N THR A 5 -34.61 27.13 -75.40
CA THR A 5 -34.22 27.03 -73.99
C THR A 5 -33.70 28.34 -73.38
N GLN A 6 -34.06 28.62 -72.12
CA GLN A 6 -33.24 29.44 -71.22
C GLN A 6 -32.97 28.71 -69.90
N ILE A 7 -31.70 28.78 -69.50
CA ILE A 7 -31.04 28.05 -68.42
C ILE A 7 -31.33 28.78 -67.10
N ILE A 8 -31.93 28.07 -66.14
CA ILE A 8 -32.12 28.54 -64.77
C ILE A 8 -30.87 28.15 -63.97
N ALA A 9 -30.09 29.13 -63.50
CA ALA A 9 -29.02 28.92 -62.54
C ALA A 9 -29.60 29.00 -61.11
N ILE A 10 -29.79 27.85 -60.47
CA ILE A 10 -30.16 27.75 -59.05
C ILE A 10 -28.87 27.66 -58.23
N ILE A 11 -28.55 28.73 -57.50
CA ILE A 11 -27.46 28.75 -56.52
C ILE A 11 -27.94 27.97 -55.29
N LEU A 12 -27.38 26.77 -55.10
CA LEU A 12 -27.61 25.92 -53.95
C LEU A 12 -26.85 26.52 -52.74
N PHE A 13 -27.53 27.27 -51.89
CA PHE A 13 -27.01 27.63 -50.56
C PHE A 13 -27.01 26.37 -49.68
N LEU A 14 -25.87 25.68 -49.64
CA LEU A 14 -25.61 24.60 -48.68
C LEU A 14 -25.52 25.23 -47.29
N SER A 15 -26.65 25.27 -46.58
CA SER A 15 -26.70 25.63 -45.17
C SER A 15 -26.08 24.48 -44.38
N ILE A 16 -24.78 24.58 -44.13
CA ILE A 16 -24.08 23.78 -43.14
C ILE A 16 -24.69 24.17 -41.80
N PHE A 17 -25.68 23.41 -41.35
CA PHE A 17 -26.02 23.37 -39.93
C PHE A 17 -24.77 22.85 -39.22
N GLY A 18 -24.01 23.79 -38.66
CA GLY A 18 -22.99 23.47 -37.68
C GLY A 18 -23.69 22.83 -36.50
N PHE A 19 -23.73 21.49 -36.48
CA PHE A 19 -23.77 20.77 -35.23
C PHE A 19 -22.51 21.16 -34.48
N GLY A 20 -22.63 22.19 -33.64
CA GLY A 20 -21.68 22.44 -32.59
C GLY A 20 -21.72 21.23 -31.67
N CYS A 21 -20.81 20.28 -31.90
CA CYS A 21 -20.43 19.34 -30.87
C CYS A 21 -19.88 20.19 -29.72
N SER A 22 -20.71 20.41 -28.70
CA SER A 22 -20.19 20.73 -27.38
C SER A 22 -19.16 19.66 -27.05
N ASN A 23 -17.97 20.05 -26.63
CA ASN A 23 -17.00 19.15 -25.99
C ASN A 23 -17.56 18.69 -24.64
N SER A 24 -18.67 17.92 -24.67
CA SER A 24 -19.03 17.07 -23.55
C SER A 24 -17.87 16.12 -23.39
N LYS A 25 -17.23 16.17 -22.21
CA LYS A 25 -16.46 15.05 -21.72
C LYS A 25 -17.49 13.93 -21.59
N ASP A 26 -17.66 13.16 -22.66
CA ASP A 26 -18.55 12.02 -22.69
C ASP A 26 -18.13 11.14 -21.51
N SER A 27 -19.01 11.04 -20.51
CA SER A 27 -18.89 10.00 -19.52
C SER A 27 -19.05 8.69 -20.29
N ASP A 28 -17.90 8.11 -20.60
CA ASP A 28 -17.70 6.94 -21.44
C ASP A 28 -18.84 5.92 -21.32
N LEU A 29 -19.48 5.61 -22.44
CA LEU A 29 -20.50 4.57 -22.57
C LEU A 29 -20.00 3.22 -22.01
N ALA A 30 -18.68 2.98 -22.00
CA ALA A 30 -18.07 1.82 -21.36
C ALA A 30 -18.24 1.83 -19.82
N SER A 31 -18.28 3.00 -19.17
CA SER A 31 -18.63 3.12 -17.75
C SER A 31 -20.09 2.80 -17.48
N GLN A 32 -21.00 3.04 -18.42
CA GLN A 32 -22.43 2.67 -18.31
C GLN A 32 -22.70 1.20 -18.64
N LEU A 33 -21.83 0.57 -19.45
CA LEU A 33 -21.94 -0.85 -19.84
C LEU A 33 -21.09 -1.80 -18.97
N GLY A 34 -20.42 -1.30 -17.93
CA GLY A 34 -19.53 -2.12 -17.08
C GLY A 34 -18.25 -2.60 -17.78
N LEU A 35 -17.90 -1.97 -18.90
CA LEU A 35 -16.73 -2.25 -19.73
C LEU A 35 -15.48 -1.44 -19.32
N GLY A 36 -15.57 -0.64 -18.26
CA GLY A 36 -14.41 0.10 -17.72
C GLY A 36 -13.60 -0.70 -16.69
N ASN A 37 -12.36 -0.26 -16.44
CA ASN A 37 -11.52 -0.85 -15.41
C ASN A 37 -12.03 -0.50 -14.00
N PRO A 38 -11.82 -1.37 -13.01
CA PRO A 38 -11.98 -1.02 -11.59
C PRO A 38 -11.27 0.30 -11.28
N VAL A 39 -11.84 1.11 -10.38
CA VAL A 39 -11.18 2.32 -9.88
C VAL A 39 -11.26 2.32 -8.37
N ILE A 40 -10.12 2.40 -7.69
CA ILE A 40 -10.03 2.46 -6.23
C ILE A 40 -10.13 3.92 -5.78
N THR A 41 -11.16 4.29 -5.04
CA THR A 41 -11.30 5.65 -4.50
C THR A 41 -10.77 5.75 -3.08
N GLU A 42 -10.90 4.69 -2.29
CA GLU A 42 -10.54 4.66 -0.86
C GLU A 42 -10.11 3.25 -0.45
N ILE A 43 -9.18 3.18 0.52
CA ILE A 43 -8.79 1.97 1.21
C ILE A 43 -8.87 2.27 2.70
N ASP A 44 -9.63 1.46 3.44
CA ASP A 44 -9.81 1.59 4.87
C ASP A 44 -9.65 0.21 5.57
N PRO A 45 -8.70 0.05 6.50
CA PRO A 45 -7.63 1.00 6.83
C PRO A 45 -6.57 1.11 5.70
N PRO A 46 -5.82 2.22 5.58
CA PRO A 46 -4.73 2.37 4.61
C PRO A 46 -3.48 1.54 4.95
N SER A 47 -3.47 0.91 6.12
CA SER A 47 -2.40 0.02 6.59
C SER A 47 -2.95 -1.18 7.36
N GLY A 48 -2.21 -2.29 7.30
CA GLY A 48 -2.59 -3.52 7.95
C GLY A 48 -1.44 -4.51 8.05
N SER A 49 -1.67 -5.58 8.82
CA SER A 49 -0.70 -6.66 9.00
C SER A 49 -1.14 -7.91 8.23
N PRO A 50 -0.20 -8.67 7.62
CA PRO A 50 -0.46 -10.04 7.22
C PRO A 50 -0.69 -10.93 8.45
N PRO A 51 -1.16 -12.18 8.27
CA PRO A 51 -1.20 -13.14 9.37
C PRO A 51 0.21 -13.41 9.92
N ILE A 52 0.39 -13.30 11.24
CA ILE A 52 1.64 -13.62 11.96
C ILE A 52 1.32 -14.62 13.07
N GLY A 53 1.91 -15.81 13.02
CA GLY A 53 1.62 -16.88 13.98
C GLY A 53 0.15 -17.29 13.94
N THR A 54 -0.57 -17.08 15.03
CA THR A 54 -2.00 -17.40 15.16
C THR A 54 -2.93 -16.22 14.82
N THR A 55 -2.37 -15.05 14.51
CA THR A 55 -3.17 -13.87 14.17
C THR A 55 -3.64 -13.91 12.73
N VAL A 56 -4.86 -13.43 12.50
CA VAL A 56 -5.41 -13.28 11.14
C VAL A 56 -4.87 -12.00 10.49
N GLY A 57 -4.85 -11.97 9.16
CA GLY A 57 -4.53 -10.74 8.43
C GLY A 57 -5.57 -9.66 8.69
N THR A 58 -5.18 -8.40 8.52
CA THR A 58 -6.10 -7.26 8.65
C THR A 58 -7.18 -7.33 7.56
N THR A 59 -8.44 -7.21 7.95
CA THR A 59 -9.56 -7.00 7.02
C THR A 59 -9.49 -5.58 6.46
N VAL A 60 -9.55 -5.46 5.14
CA VAL A 60 -9.46 -4.19 4.41
C VAL A 60 -10.71 -4.02 3.56
N THR A 61 -11.34 -2.86 3.69
CA THR A 61 -12.44 -2.40 2.84
C THR A 61 -11.87 -1.49 1.76
N ILE A 62 -12.10 -1.85 0.50
CA ILE A 62 -11.69 -1.10 -0.67
C ILE A 62 -12.96 -0.53 -1.30
N LYS A 63 -13.10 0.81 -1.32
CA LYS A 63 -14.21 1.47 -2.02
C LYS A 63 -13.77 1.94 -3.39
N GLY A 64 -14.73 1.98 -4.30
CA GLY A 64 -14.45 2.34 -5.68
C GLY A 64 -15.68 2.32 -6.58
N ARG A 65 -15.41 2.05 -7.85
CA ARG A 65 -16.43 1.89 -8.89
C ARG A 65 -15.96 0.86 -9.91
N LEU A 66 -16.92 0.32 -10.66
CA LEU A 66 -16.67 -0.64 -11.75
C LEU A 66 -16.00 -1.94 -11.28
N PHE A 67 -16.27 -2.33 -10.03
CA PHE A 67 -15.90 -3.64 -9.50
C PHE A 67 -16.90 -4.70 -10.00
N SER A 68 -16.48 -5.97 -10.00
CA SER A 68 -17.39 -7.08 -10.20
C SER A 68 -18.10 -7.41 -8.89
N ALA A 69 -19.41 -7.63 -8.92
CA ALA A 69 -20.13 -8.19 -7.76
C ALA A 69 -19.91 -9.71 -7.60
N ASP A 70 -19.38 -10.37 -8.64
CA ASP A 70 -18.92 -11.75 -8.55
C ASP A 70 -17.47 -11.77 -8.04
N THR A 71 -17.28 -12.37 -6.86
CA THR A 71 -15.98 -12.51 -6.22
C THR A 71 -15.05 -13.44 -6.99
N SER A 72 -15.57 -14.41 -7.74
CA SER A 72 -14.75 -15.32 -8.58
C SER A 72 -14.09 -14.60 -9.75
N LEU A 73 -14.68 -13.48 -10.17
CA LEU A 73 -14.14 -12.61 -11.22
C LEU A 73 -13.27 -11.49 -10.64
N THR A 74 -13.15 -11.35 -9.31
CA THR A 74 -12.43 -10.27 -8.65
C THR A 74 -11.09 -10.77 -8.10
N THR A 75 -10.00 -10.14 -8.51
CA THR A 75 -8.67 -10.40 -7.95
C THR A 75 -8.16 -9.16 -7.24
N VAL A 76 -7.72 -9.32 -5.99
CA VAL A 76 -7.01 -8.26 -5.24
C VAL A 76 -5.58 -8.71 -5.00
N LYS A 77 -4.61 -7.82 -5.24
CA LYS A 77 -3.19 -8.09 -4.98
C LYS A 77 -2.56 -7.01 -4.11
N PHE A 78 -1.84 -7.43 -3.08
CA PHE A 78 -1.00 -6.58 -2.22
C PHE A 78 0.45 -6.76 -2.65
N ASN A 79 1.01 -5.76 -3.31
CA ASN A 79 2.35 -5.77 -3.88
C ASN A 79 2.67 -7.07 -4.66
N GLY A 80 1.72 -7.48 -5.52
CA GLY A 80 1.81 -8.71 -6.33
C GLY A 80 1.30 -9.99 -5.66
N VAL A 81 1.05 -10.00 -4.34
CA VAL A 81 0.52 -11.17 -3.61
C VAL A 81 -0.99 -11.20 -3.64
N SER A 82 -1.59 -12.26 -4.18
CA SER A 82 -3.04 -12.41 -4.25
C SER A 82 -3.68 -12.56 -2.86
N ALA A 83 -4.76 -11.82 -2.64
CA ALA A 83 -5.55 -11.84 -1.42
C ALA A 83 -6.88 -12.56 -1.59
N SER A 84 -7.41 -13.08 -0.49
CA SER A 84 -8.77 -13.63 -0.44
C SER A 84 -9.79 -12.52 -0.40
N VAL A 85 -10.68 -12.49 -1.41
CA VAL A 85 -11.84 -11.59 -1.44
C VAL A 85 -12.98 -12.23 -0.64
N LEU A 86 -13.42 -11.54 0.43
CA LEU A 86 -14.50 -12.00 1.30
C LEU A 86 -15.87 -11.62 0.74
N SER A 87 -15.99 -10.42 0.17
CA SER A 87 -17.20 -9.94 -0.50
C SER A 87 -16.84 -8.89 -1.57
N ALA A 88 -17.69 -8.77 -2.59
CA ALA A 88 -17.55 -7.76 -3.61
C ALA A 88 -18.92 -7.25 -4.07
N THR A 89 -19.02 -5.96 -4.33
CA THR A 89 -20.12 -5.26 -5.00
C THR A 89 -19.53 -4.38 -6.10
N SER A 90 -20.35 -3.67 -6.87
CA SER A 90 -19.85 -2.73 -7.89
C SER A 90 -19.02 -1.56 -7.34
N THR A 91 -19.11 -1.28 -6.03
CA THR A 91 -18.49 -0.11 -5.39
C THR A 91 -17.67 -0.41 -4.15
N GLU A 92 -17.66 -1.66 -3.68
CA GLU A 92 -16.97 -2.06 -2.45
C GLU A 92 -16.44 -3.49 -2.57
N ILE A 93 -15.22 -3.72 -2.10
CA ILE A 93 -14.62 -5.04 -1.93
C ILE A 93 -14.13 -5.14 -0.49
N VAL A 94 -14.43 -6.26 0.18
CA VAL A 94 -13.82 -6.62 1.47
C VAL A 94 -12.83 -7.75 1.22
N THR A 95 -11.60 -7.56 1.65
CA THR A 95 -10.49 -8.50 1.47
C THR A 95 -9.68 -8.63 2.75
N VAL A 96 -8.76 -9.59 2.81
CA VAL A 96 -7.81 -9.76 3.93
C VAL A 96 -6.38 -9.60 3.42
N VAL A 97 -5.52 -8.91 4.17
CA VAL A 97 -4.08 -8.82 3.85
C VAL A 97 -3.47 -10.23 3.85
N PRO A 98 -2.89 -10.71 2.73
CA PRO A 98 -2.43 -12.09 2.61
C PRO A 98 -1.06 -12.31 3.26
N ALA A 99 -0.74 -13.56 3.59
CA ALA A 99 0.60 -13.96 4.00
C ALA A 99 1.62 -13.62 2.89
N GLY A 100 2.77 -13.07 3.28
CA GLY A 100 3.80 -12.65 2.31
C GLY A 100 3.58 -11.27 1.68
N ALA A 101 2.50 -10.57 2.01
CA ALA A 101 2.31 -9.18 1.60
C ALA A 101 3.45 -8.29 2.13
N SER A 102 3.84 -7.29 1.34
CA SER A 102 4.82 -6.26 1.70
C SER A 102 4.27 -4.88 1.34
N THR A 103 4.77 -3.82 1.98
CA THR A 103 4.41 -2.43 1.64
C THR A 103 4.64 -2.19 0.15
N GLY A 104 3.65 -1.60 -0.50
CA GLY A 104 3.70 -1.34 -1.93
C GLY A 104 2.31 -1.16 -2.51
N THR A 105 2.17 -1.48 -3.79
CA THR A 105 0.95 -1.17 -4.51
C THR A 105 -0.13 -2.22 -4.32
N LEU A 106 -1.33 -1.78 -3.97
CA LEU A 106 -2.57 -2.54 -3.97
C LEU A 106 -3.29 -2.38 -5.32
N PHE A 107 -3.65 -3.50 -5.93
CA PHE A 107 -4.38 -3.57 -7.20
C PHE A 107 -5.65 -4.39 -7.07
N VAL A 108 -6.69 -4.01 -7.82
CA VAL A 108 -7.92 -4.77 -8.01
C VAL A 108 -8.05 -5.09 -9.50
N THR A 109 -8.41 -6.29 -9.90
CA THR A 109 -8.78 -6.57 -11.31
C THR A 109 -10.11 -7.31 -11.34
N LYS A 110 -10.88 -7.10 -12.41
CA LYS A 110 -12.03 -7.92 -12.74
C LYS A 110 -11.74 -8.72 -14.01
N ASP A 111 -12.45 -9.83 -14.23
CA ASP A 111 -12.24 -10.65 -15.42
C ASP A 111 -12.47 -9.84 -16.71
N GLY A 112 -11.47 -9.87 -17.60
CA GLY A 112 -11.33 -8.99 -18.77
C GLY A 112 -9.98 -8.27 -18.87
N PRO A 113 -9.65 -7.68 -20.03
CA PRO A 113 -8.39 -6.98 -20.24
C PRO A 113 -8.28 -5.71 -19.38
N VAL A 114 -7.20 -5.60 -18.61
CA VAL A 114 -6.83 -4.33 -17.95
C VAL A 114 -6.25 -3.40 -19.00
N ILE A 115 -6.98 -2.34 -19.36
CA ILE A 115 -6.48 -1.34 -20.32
C ILE A 115 -6.15 -0.05 -19.58
N CYS A 116 -4.86 0.19 -19.33
CA CYS A 116 -4.41 1.46 -18.77
C CYS A 116 -4.53 2.56 -19.83
N ASP A 117 -5.61 3.34 -19.79
CA ASP A 117 -5.75 4.51 -20.66
C ASP A 117 -4.82 5.62 -20.16
N ALA A 118 -3.70 5.81 -20.87
CA ALA A 118 -2.73 6.87 -20.58
C ALA A 118 -3.34 8.28 -20.64
N ASN A 119 -4.51 8.46 -21.28
CA ASN A 119 -5.17 9.76 -21.41
C ASN A 119 -6.01 10.15 -20.18
N ASN A 120 -6.34 9.19 -19.31
CA ASN A 120 -7.13 9.44 -18.10
C ASN A 120 -6.27 9.76 -16.86
N GLY A 121 -4.94 9.82 -17.02
CA GLY A 121 -3.98 10.14 -15.96
C GLY A 121 -4.22 9.31 -14.67
N ASP A 122 -3.84 9.87 -13.53
CA ASP A 122 -3.98 9.25 -12.19
C ASP A 122 -5.44 8.96 -11.77
N SER A 123 -6.43 9.36 -12.59
CA SER A 123 -7.86 9.10 -12.37
C SER A 123 -8.31 7.70 -12.83
N ALA A 124 -7.47 6.98 -13.58
CA ALA A 124 -7.59 5.53 -13.78
C ALA A 124 -6.95 4.80 -12.59
N THR A 125 -7.46 5.07 -11.39
CA THR A 125 -6.80 4.90 -10.08
C THR A 125 -6.41 3.48 -9.68
N ASN A 126 -6.69 2.51 -10.53
CA ASN A 126 -6.30 1.13 -10.35
C ASN A 126 -5.28 0.64 -11.39
N CYS A 127 -5.06 1.39 -12.47
CA CYS A 127 -3.99 1.12 -13.44
C CYS A 127 -2.60 1.31 -12.82
N TYR A 128 -2.51 2.21 -11.85
CA TYR A 128 -1.30 2.47 -11.05
C TYR A 128 -1.43 1.95 -9.61
N GLY A 129 -2.61 1.41 -9.26
CA GLY A 129 -2.97 0.96 -7.92
C GLY A 129 -2.92 2.07 -6.87
N ARG A 130 -3.00 1.67 -5.60
CA ARG A 130 -2.89 2.56 -4.44
C ARG A 130 -1.87 2.01 -3.46
N THR A 131 -1.06 2.87 -2.85
CA THR A 131 -0.12 2.43 -1.82
C THR A 131 -0.87 1.86 -0.62
N PHE A 132 -0.44 0.69 -0.17
CA PHE A 132 -0.86 0.06 1.09
C PHE A 132 0.38 -0.20 1.94
N TYR A 133 0.32 0.20 3.21
CA TYR A 133 1.43 0.02 4.14
C TYR A 133 1.24 -1.25 4.97
N ILE A 134 2.27 -2.09 4.98
CA ILE A 134 2.34 -3.22 5.89
C ILE A 134 2.85 -2.74 7.24
N ASP A 135 2.08 -3.05 8.27
CA ASP A 135 2.34 -2.74 9.67
C ASP A 135 2.31 -4.06 10.46
N CYS A 136 3.48 -4.66 10.62
CA CYS A 136 3.70 -5.91 11.34
C CYS A 136 3.40 -5.79 12.84
N TYR A 137 3.59 -4.60 13.42
CA TYR A 137 3.35 -4.39 14.84
C TYR A 137 1.86 -4.44 15.19
N LYS A 138 1.00 -4.05 14.25
CA LYS A 138 -0.46 -4.13 14.40
C LYS A 138 -0.97 -5.55 14.68
N SER A 139 -0.28 -6.61 14.25
CA SER A 139 -0.58 -8.00 14.65
C SER A 139 -0.40 -8.27 16.14
N PHE A 140 0.28 -7.40 16.88
CA PHE A 140 0.51 -7.50 18.32
C PHE A 140 -0.37 -6.52 19.10
N ASP A 141 -1.44 -5.99 18.50
CA ASP A 141 -2.40 -5.08 19.14
C ASP A 141 -1.74 -3.89 19.84
N ASN A 142 -0.63 -3.39 19.30
CA ASN A 142 0.17 -2.31 19.86
C ASN A 142 0.60 -2.55 21.33
N LEU A 143 0.95 -3.79 21.67
CA LEU A 143 1.26 -4.27 23.03
C LEU A 143 2.24 -3.40 23.83
N TYR A 144 3.19 -2.74 23.17
CA TYR A 144 4.24 -1.92 23.78
C TYR A 144 3.99 -0.41 23.64
N GLY A 145 2.75 -0.01 23.34
CA GLY A 145 2.34 1.38 23.14
C GLY A 145 2.66 1.90 21.74
N GLU A 146 2.68 3.23 21.59
CA GLU A 146 3.02 3.88 20.32
C GLU A 146 4.45 3.56 19.87
N GLU A 147 4.62 3.43 18.56
CA GLU A 147 5.93 3.21 17.95
C GLU A 147 6.81 4.45 18.04
N LEU A 148 8.06 4.25 18.44
CA LEU A 148 9.08 5.28 18.29
C LEU A 148 9.58 5.31 16.84
N GLY A 149 9.10 6.28 16.07
CA GLY A 149 9.60 6.56 14.73
C GLY A 149 11.01 7.17 14.73
N VAL A 150 11.90 6.62 13.91
CA VAL A 150 13.27 7.07 13.63
C VAL A 150 13.51 6.97 12.13
N SER A 151 14.01 8.01 11.48
CA SER A 151 14.20 8.02 10.03
C SER A 151 15.64 8.38 9.70
N TYR A 152 16.27 7.62 8.80
CA TYR A 152 17.63 7.90 8.35
C TYR A 152 17.74 9.33 7.78
N PRO A 153 18.82 10.08 8.07
CA PRO A 153 19.98 9.72 8.89
C PRO A 153 19.88 10.11 10.37
N ASP A 154 18.70 10.53 10.84
CA ASP A 154 18.53 11.14 12.16
C ASP A 154 18.52 10.11 13.30
N SER A 155 19.34 10.32 14.31
CA SER A 155 19.32 9.48 15.52
C SER A 155 18.19 9.86 16.48
N LYS A 156 17.73 8.91 17.30
CA LYS A 156 16.74 9.18 18.35
C LYS A 156 17.04 8.39 19.62
N THR A 157 16.89 9.06 20.77
CA THR A 157 17.05 8.46 22.10
C THR A 157 15.69 8.23 22.74
N PHE A 158 15.57 7.12 23.48
CA PHE A 158 14.42 6.78 24.30
C PHE A 158 14.89 6.17 25.62
N GLN A 159 14.03 6.24 26.64
CA GLN A 159 14.35 5.74 27.97
C GLN A 159 13.56 4.48 28.31
N ILE A 160 14.23 3.55 28.97
CA ILE A 160 13.59 2.45 29.72
C ILE A 160 13.53 2.86 31.19
N THR A 161 12.33 3.05 31.72
CA THR A 161 12.11 3.57 33.07
C THR A 161 11.96 2.47 34.13
N GLY A 162 11.40 1.31 33.76
CA GLY A 162 11.31 0.12 34.62
C GLY A 162 12.63 -0.63 34.72
N GLN A 163 12.71 -1.64 35.61
CA GLN A 163 13.89 -2.50 35.73
C GLN A 163 14.27 -3.16 34.40
N THR A 164 13.24 -3.58 33.65
CA THR A 164 13.30 -3.94 32.23
C THR A 164 12.11 -3.32 31.52
N GLY A 165 12.22 -3.12 30.22
CA GLY A 165 11.12 -2.63 29.40
C GLY A 165 11.33 -2.90 27.92
N THR A 166 10.24 -2.98 27.19
CA THR A 166 10.24 -3.17 25.74
C THR A 166 9.72 -1.91 25.05
N LYS A 167 10.38 -1.51 23.96
CA LYS A 167 9.90 -0.46 23.05
C LYS A 167 9.71 -0.99 21.64
N ALA A 168 8.58 -0.62 21.05
CA ALA A 168 8.33 -0.77 19.63
C ALA A 168 8.99 0.39 18.87
N LEU A 169 9.77 0.06 17.86
CA LEU A 169 10.51 0.99 17.03
C LEU A 169 10.00 0.87 15.59
N ARG A 170 9.88 2.01 14.91
CA ARG A 170 9.67 2.09 13.47
C ARG A 170 10.84 2.86 12.86
N ILE A 171 11.67 2.18 12.07
CA ILE A 171 12.93 2.70 11.55
C ILE A 171 12.85 2.80 10.03
N ASP A 172 12.79 4.02 9.50
CA ASP A 172 12.84 4.26 8.06
C ASP A 172 14.31 4.28 7.61
N LEU A 173 14.69 3.30 6.78
CA LEU A 173 16.07 3.14 6.29
C LEU A 173 16.42 4.16 5.20
N ASN A 174 17.68 4.16 4.75
CA ASN A 174 18.10 4.95 3.60
C ASN A 174 17.41 4.44 2.31
N PRO A 175 16.64 5.29 1.58
CA PRO A 175 16.03 4.89 0.32
C PRO A 175 17.07 4.62 -0.79
N ASP A 176 18.27 5.20 -0.70
CA ASP A 176 19.27 5.19 -1.76
C ASP A 176 20.27 4.03 -1.66
N GLY A 177 20.19 3.18 -0.63
CA GLY A 177 21.11 2.06 -0.51
C GLY A 177 21.08 1.30 0.82
N PRO A 178 22.10 0.43 1.03
CA PRO A 178 22.24 -0.29 2.29
C PRO A 178 22.33 0.65 3.49
N THR A 179 21.80 0.22 4.62
CA THR A 179 21.77 1.00 5.86
C THR A 179 22.29 0.16 7.01
N ASN A 180 23.22 0.72 7.78
CA ASN A 180 23.56 0.19 9.09
C ASN A 180 22.72 0.90 10.16
N VAL A 181 22.16 0.15 11.09
CA VAL A 181 21.40 0.67 12.22
C VAL A 181 22.08 0.21 13.50
N LYS A 182 22.57 1.14 14.30
CA LYS A 182 23.11 0.84 15.63
C LYS A 182 22.02 1.08 16.67
N ILE A 183 21.84 0.11 17.57
CA ILE A 183 20.96 0.23 18.73
C ILE A 183 21.86 0.19 19.96
N ALA A 184 22.19 1.34 20.53
CA ALA A 184 23.03 1.44 21.72
C ALA A 184 22.17 1.63 22.95
N CYS A 185 22.34 0.80 23.98
CA CYS A 185 21.68 0.97 25.28
C CYS A 185 22.74 0.90 26.38
N GLU A 186 22.49 1.54 27.52
CA GLU A 186 23.39 1.45 28.69
C GLU A 186 23.51 0.02 29.25
N THR A 187 22.57 -0.86 28.90
CA THR A 187 22.56 -2.27 29.28
C THR A 187 22.59 -3.16 28.04
N TYR A 188 22.92 -4.44 28.23
CA TYR A 188 22.69 -5.46 27.21
C TYR A 188 21.20 -5.51 26.86
N LEU A 189 20.91 -5.87 25.61
CA LEU A 189 19.55 -5.90 25.09
C LEU A 189 19.27 -7.21 24.35
N ILE A 190 17.99 -7.50 24.19
CA ILE A 190 17.46 -8.44 23.22
C ILE A 190 16.57 -7.67 22.25
N TYR A 191 16.40 -8.18 21.03
CA TYR A 191 15.52 -7.53 20.08
C TYR A 191 14.81 -8.52 19.17
N SER A 192 13.67 -8.10 18.67
CA SER A 192 12.94 -8.76 17.59
C SER A 192 12.90 -7.82 16.41
N LYS A 193 13.15 -8.32 15.20
CA LYS A 193 12.98 -7.54 13.97
C LYS A 193 12.00 -8.20 13.03
N PHE A 194 11.23 -7.38 12.32
CA PHE A 194 10.38 -7.83 11.24
C PHE A 194 11.08 -7.63 9.89
N SER A 195 10.96 -8.64 9.03
CA SER A 195 11.27 -8.52 7.61
C SER A 195 10.17 -7.74 6.87
N LYS A 196 10.39 -7.43 5.59
CA LYS A 196 9.43 -6.72 4.72
C LYS A 196 8.04 -7.37 4.64
N THR A 197 7.97 -8.68 4.92
CA THR A 197 6.75 -9.49 4.86
C THR A 197 6.30 -9.94 6.25
N CYS A 198 6.78 -9.26 7.30
CA CYS A 198 6.48 -9.53 8.71
C CYS A 198 6.95 -10.88 9.24
N GLY A 199 7.87 -11.57 8.56
CA GLY A 199 8.63 -12.65 9.18
C GLY A 199 9.47 -12.11 10.34
N ARG A 200 9.21 -12.58 11.56
CA ARG A 200 9.88 -12.17 12.79
C ARG A 200 11.16 -12.95 13.01
N THR A 201 12.22 -12.27 13.42
CA THR A 201 13.47 -12.88 13.90
C THR A 201 13.80 -12.31 15.26
N ASP A 202 14.00 -13.19 16.24
CA ASP A 202 14.36 -12.83 17.61
C ASP A 202 15.86 -13.05 17.83
N VAL A 203 16.48 -12.11 18.54
CA VAL A 203 17.88 -12.17 18.97
C VAL A 203 17.93 -11.99 20.47
N GLY A 204 18.44 -13.02 21.14
CA GLY A 204 18.46 -13.11 22.59
C GLY A 204 17.13 -13.59 23.19
N THR A 205 17.20 -14.10 24.42
CA THR A 205 16.07 -14.66 25.16
C THR A 205 16.00 -14.03 26.55
N PHE A 206 14.82 -13.57 26.97
CA PHE A 206 14.65 -12.85 28.25
C PHE A 206 15.12 -13.65 29.48
N GLY A 207 15.01 -14.98 29.44
CA GLY A 207 15.46 -15.88 30.53
C GLY A 207 16.91 -16.35 30.45
N ASP A 208 17.66 -15.98 29.41
CA ASP A 208 19.05 -16.40 29.22
C ASP A 208 19.93 -15.21 28.84
N THR A 209 20.54 -14.58 29.85
CA THR A 209 21.37 -13.39 29.69
C THR A 209 22.64 -13.63 28.87
N SER A 210 23.06 -14.88 28.67
CA SER A 210 24.23 -15.19 27.83
C SER A 210 23.98 -14.92 26.35
N THR A 211 22.71 -14.84 25.96
CA THR A 211 22.28 -14.58 24.57
C THR A 211 22.05 -13.09 24.27
N TRP A 212 22.19 -12.23 25.27
CA TRP A 212 21.95 -10.80 25.12
C TRP A 212 23.13 -10.15 24.43
N VAL A 213 22.85 -9.10 23.66
CA VAL A 213 23.85 -8.40 22.86
C VAL A 213 24.08 -7.00 23.39
N PHE A 214 25.30 -6.49 23.22
CA PHE A 214 25.67 -5.13 23.60
C PHE A 214 25.87 -4.29 22.35
N GLU A 215 25.12 -3.20 22.26
CA GLU A 215 25.18 -2.21 21.17
C GLU A 215 25.23 -2.78 19.72
N PRO A 216 24.31 -3.69 19.32
CA PRO A 216 24.39 -4.31 18.00
C PRO A 216 24.30 -3.28 16.86
N THR A 217 25.03 -3.53 15.79
CA THR A 217 24.85 -2.88 14.49
C THR A 217 24.23 -3.87 13.52
N LEU A 218 23.07 -3.52 12.97
CA LEU A 218 22.30 -4.32 12.04
C LEU A 218 22.47 -3.76 10.63
N THR A 219 22.87 -4.60 9.68
CA THR A 219 22.99 -4.22 8.28
C THR A 219 21.75 -4.65 7.49
N PHE A 220 21.15 -3.70 6.78
CA PHE A 220 20.03 -3.92 5.88
C PHE A 220 20.48 -3.62 4.46
N SER A 221 20.32 -4.59 3.55
CA SER A 221 20.78 -4.51 2.17
C SER A 221 19.82 -3.75 1.24
N SER A 222 18.60 -3.44 1.69
CA SER A 222 17.61 -2.73 0.89
C SER A 222 16.68 -1.91 1.76
N TYR A 223 16.15 -0.84 1.18
CA TYR A 223 15.19 0.04 1.83
C TYR A 223 13.86 -0.67 2.16
N TYR A 224 13.39 -0.44 3.37
CA TYR A 224 12.02 -0.59 3.85
C TYR A 224 11.91 0.04 5.24
N THR A 225 10.69 0.28 5.71
CA THR A 225 10.45 0.63 7.12
C THR A 225 10.56 -0.62 7.98
N VAL A 226 11.58 -0.68 8.84
CA VAL A 226 11.79 -1.79 9.77
C VAL A 226 10.97 -1.55 11.03
N GLN A 227 10.12 -2.50 11.39
CA GLN A 227 9.52 -2.53 12.72
C GLN A 227 10.31 -3.48 13.61
N MET A 228 10.53 -3.09 14.86
CA MET A 228 11.33 -3.85 15.81
C MET A 228 10.81 -3.72 17.24
N PHE A 229 11.09 -4.73 18.06
CA PHE A 229 10.97 -4.63 19.51
C PHE A 229 12.36 -4.65 20.11
N VAL A 230 12.65 -3.72 21.00
CA VAL A 230 13.90 -3.70 21.77
C VAL A 230 13.55 -3.82 23.23
N THR A 231 14.10 -4.83 23.89
CA THR A 231 13.97 -5.02 25.33
C THR A 231 15.33 -4.84 25.97
N ALA A 232 15.41 -3.92 26.93
CA ALA A 232 16.63 -3.62 27.66
C ALA A 232 16.32 -3.37 29.14
N GLY A 233 17.38 -3.28 29.95
CA GLY A 233 17.30 -2.81 31.32
C GLY A 233 17.06 -1.30 31.42
N LYS A 234 16.84 -0.82 32.64
CA LYS A 234 16.71 0.62 32.94
C LYS A 234 17.89 1.42 32.38
N GLY A 235 17.61 2.53 31.71
CA GLY A 235 18.62 3.42 31.15
C GLY A 235 18.20 4.03 29.82
N ASP A 236 19.13 4.76 29.21
CA ASP A 236 18.95 5.35 27.90
C ASP A 236 19.31 4.36 26.79
N CYS A 237 18.56 4.43 25.70
CA CYS A 237 18.82 3.72 24.45
C CYS A 237 18.75 4.70 23.27
N THR A 238 19.66 4.55 22.31
CA THR A 238 19.74 5.38 21.10
C THR A 238 19.74 4.50 19.86
N VAL A 239 18.89 4.86 18.89
CA VAL A 239 18.95 4.35 17.52
C VAL A 239 19.74 5.35 16.67
N SER A 240 20.75 4.90 15.94
CA SER A 240 21.57 5.73 15.06
C SER A 240 22.01 5.00 13.79
N PHE A 241 22.61 5.74 12.85
CA PHE A 241 22.98 5.26 11.52
C PHE A 241 24.48 5.50 11.27
N PRO A 242 25.37 4.57 11.68
CA PRO A 242 26.81 4.68 11.48
C PRO A 242 27.29 4.30 10.07
#